data_AF-A0A8C9WNT1-F1
#
_entry.id   AF-A0A8C9WNT1-F1
#
_cell.length_a   1.000
_cell.length_b   1.000
_cell.length_c   1.000
_cell.angle_alpha   90.00
_cell.angle_beta   90.00
_cell.angle_gamma   90.00
#
_symmetry.space_group_name_H-M   'P 1'
#
loop_
_entity.id
_entity.type
_entity.pdbx_description
1 polymer ?
#
loop_
_entity_poly.entity_id
_entity_poly.type
_entity_poly.pdbx_seq_one_letter_code
_entity_poly.pdbx_strand_id
1 'polypeptide(L)'
;MSSSGFGSSSSLLQGRSFYCREWALDKLRRCLDSRSVPGQPAGLLVMGGPGAGKTALCTEVVWPTSKAGLAVGLAPRCLASHFCQREDQRSTVLWRFVLGLVEQLRASPLLSPGYEEILNSPSVSASLEPLTCQRDPDDTFKRAVLGPLLDLPPPTQTLMVLVDSLDVGYGAGEGNGNSGSIAQLLAANQHLLPSWLLLVCSVRRHNKAVSKMFSGKKKE
;
A
#
# COMPACT_ATOMS: atom_id res chain seq x y z
N MET A 1 -27.91 0.03 1.39
CA MET A 1 -26.91 -1.02 1.13
C MET A 1 -25.73 -0.69 2.03
N SER A 2 -25.61 -1.41 3.13
CA SER A 2 -24.70 -1.10 4.22
C SER A 2 -23.26 -1.33 3.78
N SER A 3 -22.49 -0.26 3.60
CA SER A 3 -21.04 -0.34 3.39
C SER A 3 -20.42 -1.09 4.58
N SER A 4 -19.97 -2.31 4.35
CA SER A 4 -19.26 -3.11 5.35
C SER A 4 -18.02 -2.33 5.81
N GLY A 5 -18.04 -1.87 7.07
CA GLY A 5 -17.07 -0.95 7.67
C GLY A 5 -15.67 -1.53 7.94
N PHE A 6 -15.07 -2.17 6.94
CA PHE A 6 -13.65 -2.54 6.92
C PHE A 6 -12.83 -1.35 6.37
N GLY A 7 -13.10 -0.15 6.88
CA GLY A 7 -12.56 1.09 6.34
C GLY A 7 -11.02 1.06 6.31
N SER A 8 -10.45 1.33 5.14
CA SER A 8 -9.03 1.67 5.04
C SER A 8 -8.75 2.91 5.87
N SER A 9 -7.70 2.87 6.68
CA SER A 9 -7.34 4.01 7.53
C SER A 9 -6.81 5.16 6.67
N SER A 10 -7.49 6.31 6.71
CA SER A 10 -7.06 7.55 6.03
C SER A 10 -6.03 8.31 6.88
N SER A 11 -5.46 9.38 6.34
CA SER A 11 -4.52 10.23 7.06
C SER A 11 -5.21 11.28 7.92
N LEU A 12 -4.74 11.46 9.15
CA LEU A 12 -5.15 12.57 10.04
C LEU A 12 -4.71 13.95 9.52
N LEU A 13 -3.83 13.99 8.51
CA LEU A 13 -3.33 15.22 7.90
C LEU A 13 -4.08 15.59 6.61
N GLN A 14 -5.12 14.87 6.23
CA GLN A 14 -5.89 15.18 5.02
C GLN A 14 -6.43 16.62 5.07
N GLY A 15 -6.26 17.36 3.96
CA GLY A 15 -6.66 18.76 3.85
C GLY A 15 -5.76 19.77 4.58
N ARG A 16 -4.70 19.30 5.26
CA ARG A 16 -3.68 20.19 5.85
C ARG A 16 -2.70 20.65 4.78
N SER A 17 -2.19 21.87 4.93
CA SER A 17 -1.19 22.42 4.01
C SER A 17 0.14 21.66 4.06
N PHE A 18 0.76 21.52 2.89
CA PHE A 18 2.06 20.87 2.71
C PHE A 18 3.12 21.84 2.15
N TYR A 19 4.36 21.78 2.64
CA TYR A 19 5.43 22.73 2.31
C TYR A 19 6.82 22.08 2.22
N CYS A 20 7.70 22.67 1.40
CA CYS A 20 9.17 22.49 1.45
C CYS A 20 9.70 21.07 1.13
N ARG A 21 8.91 20.27 0.43
CA ARG A 21 9.21 18.85 0.12
C ARG A 21 8.81 18.50 -1.31
N GLU A 22 8.74 19.49 -2.18
CA GLU A 22 8.40 19.39 -3.60
C GLU A 22 9.34 18.41 -4.31
N TRP A 23 10.65 18.51 -4.01
CA TRP A 23 11.67 17.59 -4.53
C TRP A 23 11.38 16.11 -4.25
N ALA A 24 10.70 15.80 -3.14
CA ALA A 24 10.39 14.42 -2.75
C ALA A 24 9.23 13.88 -3.58
N LEU A 25 8.25 14.73 -3.92
CA LEU A 25 7.17 14.41 -4.85
C LEU A 25 7.73 14.14 -6.24
N ASP A 26 8.63 15.01 -6.73
CA ASP A 26 9.31 14.83 -8.02
C ASP A 26 10.11 13.53 -8.06
N LYS A 27 10.81 13.20 -6.97
CA LYS A 27 11.57 11.96 -6.87
C LYS A 27 10.65 10.74 -6.93
N LEU A 28 9.52 10.77 -6.22
CA LEU A 28 8.53 9.68 -6.26
C LEU A 28 7.98 9.52 -7.68
N ARG A 29 7.64 10.64 -8.34
CA ARG A 29 7.17 10.64 -9.73
C ARG A 29 8.16 9.96 -10.67
N ARG A 30 9.45 10.30 -10.59
CA ARG A 30 10.50 9.66 -11.39
C ARG A 30 10.61 8.17 -11.13
N CYS A 31 10.53 7.73 -9.87
CA CYS A 31 10.51 6.30 -9.54
C CYS A 31 9.33 5.59 -10.21
N LEU A 32 8.15 6.21 -10.17
CA LEU A 32 6.92 5.69 -10.77
C LEU A 32 7.01 5.61 -12.29
N ASP A 33 7.59 6.62 -12.95
CA ASP A 33 7.82 6.66 -14.40
C ASP A 33 8.89 5.64 -14.83
N SER A 34 9.94 5.43 -14.01
CA SER A 34 11.02 4.50 -14.31
C SER A 34 10.64 3.02 -14.16
N ARG A 35 9.54 2.72 -13.45
CA ARG A 35 9.19 1.34 -13.07
C ARG A 35 8.92 0.41 -14.26
N SER A 36 8.49 0.93 -15.40
CA SER A 36 8.29 0.13 -16.61
C SER A 36 9.60 -0.40 -17.20
N VAL A 37 10.76 0.05 -16.71
CA VAL A 37 12.08 -0.44 -17.12
C VAL A 37 12.41 -1.75 -16.38
N PRO A 38 12.89 -2.80 -17.08
CA PRO A 38 13.34 -4.04 -16.45
C PRO A 38 14.39 -3.80 -15.35
N GLY A 39 14.32 -4.58 -14.27
CA GLY A 39 15.29 -4.53 -13.16
C GLY A 39 15.04 -3.42 -12.12
N GLN A 40 13.97 -2.63 -12.26
CA GLN A 40 13.58 -1.67 -11.23
C GLN A 40 12.91 -2.35 -10.03
N PRO A 41 13.10 -1.83 -8.81
CA PRO A 41 12.59 -2.44 -7.60
C PRO A 41 11.06 -2.43 -7.55
N ALA A 42 10.50 -3.50 -6.94
CA ALA A 42 9.07 -3.68 -6.73
C ALA A 42 8.43 -2.60 -5.83
N GLY A 43 9.25 -1.91 -5.01
CA GLY A 43 8.78 -0.87 -4.11
C GLY A 43 9.77 0.26 -3.85
N LEU A 44 9.26 1.32 -3.25
CA LEU A 44 9.96 2.53 -2.85
C LEU A 44 9.73 2.77 -1.35
N LEU A 45 10.82 2.90 -0.59
CA LEU A 45 10.76 3.14 0.85
C LEU A 45 11.11 4.59 1.20
N VAL A 46 10.14 5.31 1.76
CA VAL A 46 10.28 6.66 2.31
C VAL A 46 10.77 6.57 3.76
N MET A 47 12.05 6.86 3.97
CA MET A 47 12.69 6.80 5.28
C MET A 47 12.98 8.19 5.84
N GLY A 48 12.82 8.34 7.15
CA GLY A 48 13.08 9.59 7.85
C GLY A 48 12.87 9.47 9.36
N GLY A 49 13.46 10.40 10.12
CA GLY A 49 13.24 10.48 11.57
C GLY A 49 11.78 10.78 11.94
N PRO A 50 11.41 10.65 13.22
CA PRO A 50 10.17 11.22 13.75
C PRO A 50 10.09 12.71 13.39
N GLY A 51 8.90 13.20 13.04
CA GLY A 51 8.70 14.62 12.67
C GLY A 51 9.25 15.05 11.30
N ALA A 52 9.92 14.16 10.53
CA ALA A 52 10.48 14.51 9.23
C ALA A 52 9.44 14.83 8.12
N GLY A 53 8.14 14.67 8.42
CA GLY A 53 7.05 14.94 7.48
C GLY A 53 6.71 13.78 6.54
N LYS A 54 7.06 12.52 6.88
CA LYS A 54 6.75 11.34 6.03
C LYS A 54 5.26 11.18 5.77
N THR A 55 4.46 11.15 6.85
CA THR A 55 3.00 11.06 6.74
C THR A 55 2.43 12.25 5.98
N ALA A 56 2.95 13.46 6.19
CA ALA A 56 2.53 14.64 5.42
C ALA A 56 2.82 14.49 3.91
N LEU A 57 3.99 13.96 3.55
CA LEU A 57 4.34 13.63 2.17
C LEU A 57 3.39 12.59 1.59
N CYS A 58 3.16 11.48 2.31
CA CYS A 58 2.22 10.44 1.89
C CYS A 58 0.80 10.96 1.72
N THR A 59 0.32 11.82 2.63
CA THR A 59 -0.98 12.49 2.49
C THR A 59 -1.03 13.34 1.24
N GLU A 60 -0.01 14.18 1.01
CA GLU A 60 0.04 15.05 -0.17
C GLU A 60 0.07 14.26 -1.48
N VAL A 61 0.69 13.07 -1.48
CA VAL A 61 0.71 12.17 -2.63
C VAL A 61 -0.69 11.68 -3.00
N VAL A 62 -1.54 11.40 -2.00
CA VAL A 62 -2.90 10.85 -2.19
C VAL A 62 -3.95 11.95 -2.35
N TRP A 63 -3.86 13.01 -1.55
CA TRP A 63 -4.79 14.14 -1.50
C TRP A 63 -4.00 15.46 -1.53
N PRO A 64 -3.47 15.87 -2.70
CA PRO A 64 -2.62 17.04 -2.82
C PRO A 64 -3.38 18.33 -2.49
N THR A 65 -2.73 19.19 -1.71
CA THR A 65 -3.25 20.52 -1.34
C THR A 65 -2.36 21.65 -1.85
N SER A 66 -1.08 21.35 -2.12
CA SER A 66 -0.10 22.30 -2.60
C SER A 66 -0.10 22.37 -4.13
N LYS A 67 0.33 23.52 -4.68
CA LYS A 67 0.51 23.70 -6.12
C LYS A 67 1.47 22.67 -6.71
N ALA A 68 2.52 22.32 -5.97
CA ALA A 68 3.49 21.31 -6.37
C ALA A 68 2.88 19.91 -6.39
N GLY A 69 2.16 19.50 -5.34
CA GLY A 69 1.46 18.21 -5.28
C GLY A 69 0.48 18.02 -6.44
N LEU A 70 -0.29 19.06 -6.75
CA LEU A 70 -1.19 19.07 -7.90
C LEU A 70 -0.43 18.97 -9.23
N ALA A 71 0.66 19.72 -9.39
CA ALA A 71 1.44 19.73 -10.63
C ALA A 71 2.17 18.40 -10.91
N VAL A 72 2.67 17.71 -9.88
CA VAL A 72 3.36 16.42 -10.05
C VAL A 72 2.38 15.29 -10.47
N GLY A 73 1.09 15.45 -10.13
CA GLY A 73 0.03 14.58 -10.62
C GLY A 73 0.15 13.12 -10.16
N LEU A 74 0.45 12.90 -8.89
CA LEU A 74 0.59 11.56 -8.30
C LEU A 74 -0.75 10.94 -7.87
N ALA A 75 -1.68 11.74 -7.35
CA ALA A 75 -2.97 11.26 -6.86
C ALA A 75 -3.76 10.47 -7.92
N PRO A 76 -3.83 10.88 -9.20
CA PRO A 76 -4.51 10.10 -10.25
C PRO A 76 -3.85 8.75 -10.58
N ARG A 77 -2.68 8.44 -9.99
CA ARG A 77 -1.97 7.16 -10.13
C ARG A 77 -2.03 6.32 -8.85
N CYS A 78 -2.68 6.82 -7.80
CA CYS A 78 -2.86 6.12 -6.54
C CYS A 78 -4.06 5.18 -6.62
N LEU A 79 -3.81 3.87 -6.64
CA LEU A 79 -4.87 2.86 -6.64
C LEU A 79 -5.50 2.71 -5.27
N ALA A 80 -4.67 2.69 -4.23
CA ALA A 80 -5.09 2.51 -2.86
C ALA A 80 -4.06 3.11 -1.91
N SER A 81 -4.53 3.50 -0.74
CA SER A 81 -3.69 4.01 0.33
C SER A 81 -4.11 3.44 1.68
N HIS A 82 -3.15 3.27 2.59
CA HIS A 82 -3.42 2.85 3.95
C HIS A 82 -2.46 3.52 4.93
N PHE A 83 -2.99 4.12 5.99
CA PHE A 83 -2.20 4.81 7.00
C PHE A 83 -2.24 4.02 8.31
N CYS A 84 -1.10 3.41 8.68
CA CYS A 84 -0.97 2.77 9.98
C CYS A 84 -0.84 3.83 11.08
N GLN A 85 -1.89 3.96 11.90
CA GLN A 85 -1.99 4.93 12.98
C GLN A 85 -1.68 4.27 14.32
N ARG A 86 -0.94 4.96 15.17
CA ARG A 86 -0.60 4.45 16.51
C ARG A 86 -1.80 4.52 17.45
N GLU A 87 -2.64 5.52 17.24
CA GLU A 87 -3.81 5.85 18.05
C GLU A 87 -5.02 4.94 17.70
N ASP A 88 -5.04 4.37 16.48
CA ASP A 88 -6.05 3.40 16.06
C ASP A 88 -5.41 2.04 15.77
N GLN A 89 -5.46 1.14 16.74
CA GLN A 89 -4.91 -0.22 16.62
C GLN A 89 -5.56 -1.01 15.46
N ARG A 90 -6.80 -0.69 15.07
CA ARG A 90 -7.50 -1.37 13.97
C ARG A 90 -6.80 -1.16 12.62
N SER A 91 -6.05 -0.06 12.49
CA SER A 91 -5.24 0.25 11.31
C SER A 91 -4.03 -0.67 11.12
N THR A 92 -3.66 -1.44 12.15
CA THR A 92 -2.52 -2.37 12.10
C THR A 92 -2.93 -3.83 11.97
N VAL A 93 -4.23 -4.12 12.03
CA VAL A 93 -4.76 -5.49 11.95
C VAL A 93 -4.67 -6.00 10.52
N LEU A 94 -3.92 -7.08 10.31
CA LEU A 94 -3.55 -7.57 8.98
C LEU A 94 -4.75 -7.87 8.07
N TRP A 95 -5.72 -8.66 8.55
CA TRP A 95 -6.88 -9.03 7.73
C TRP A 95 -7.75 -7.81 7.35
N ARG A 96 -7.85 -6.81 8.24
CA ARG A 96 -8.57 -5.55 7.94
C ARG A 96 -7.85 -4.74 6.88
N PHE A 97 -6.51 -4.70 6.94
CA PHE A 97 -5.70 -4.10 5.88
C PHE A 97 -5.96 -4.76 4.53
N VAL A 98 -5.96 -6.10 4.47
CA VAL A 98 -6.22 -6.84 3.21
C VAL A 98 -7.61 -6.53 2.65
N LEU A 99 -8.66 -6.63 3.46
CA LEU A 99 -10.02 -6.34 3.00
C LEU A 99 -10.20 -4.86 2.62
N GLY A 100 -9.64 -3.93 3.42
CA GLY A 100 -9.69 -2.50 3.11
C GLY A 100 -8.93 -2.13 1.83
N LEU A 101 -7.87 -2.88 1.48
CA LEU A 101 -7.20 -2.75 0.19
C LEU A 101 -8.07 -3.26 -0.95
N VAL A 102 -8.69 -4.45 -0.80
CA VAL A 102 -9.59 -5.01 -1.82
C VAL A 102 -10.75 -4.06 -2.12
N GLU A 103 -11.37 -3.46 -1.10
CA GLU A 103 -12.47 -2.50 -1.29
C GLU A 103 -12.02 -1.23 -2.03
N GLN A 104 -10.83 -0.69 -1.73
CA GLN A 104 -10.28 0.44 -2.48
C GLN A 104 -10.01 0.09 -3.94
N LEU A 105 -9.45 -1.10 -4.21
CA LEU A 105 -9.19 -1.56 -5.59
C LEU A 105 -10.51 -1.76 -6.35
N ARG A 106 -11.53 -2.36 -5.70
CA ARG A 106 -12.87 -2.55 -6.28
C ARG A 106 -13.51 -1.21 -6.64
N ALA A 107 -13.38 -0.20 -5.79
CA ALA A 107 -13.93 1.13 -6.02
C ALA A 107 -13.07 2.00 -6.97
N SER A 108 -11.89 1.53 -7.38
CA SER A 108 -10.96 2.36 -8.13
C SER A 108 -11.36 2.48 -9.60
N PRO A 109 -11.54 3.71 -10.13
CA PRO A 109 -11.81 3.90 -11.56
C PRO A 109 -10.57 3.66 -12.43
N LEU A 110 -9.41 3.38 -11.83
CA LEU A 110 -8.14 3.14 -12.53
C LEU A 110 -7.95 1.67 -12.93
N LEU A 111 -8.78 0.76 -12.39
CA LEU A 111 -8.80 -0.65 -12.78
C LEU A 111 -9.97 -0.90 -13.73
N SER A 112 -9.79 -1.85 -14.65
CA SER A 112 -10.89 -2.28 -15.51
C SER A 112 -11.96 -3.02 -14.70
N PRO A 113 -13.24 -3.03 -15.16
CA PRO A 113 -14.32 -3.79 -14.51
C PRO A 113 -14.01 -5.27 -14.28
N GLY A 114 -13.10 -5.85 -15.08
CA GLY A 114 -12.63 -7.22 -14.91
C GLY A 114 -12.08 -7.54 -13.50
N TYR A 115 -11.58 -6.54 -12.75
CA TYR A 115 -11.17 -6.76 -11.35
C TYR A 115 -12.36 -7.23 -10.50
N GLU A 116 -13.50 -6.53 -10.62
CA GLU A 116 -14.71 -6.87 -9.87
C GLU A 116 -15.30 -8.21 -10.33
N GLU A 117 -15.24 -8.52 -11.62
CA GLU A 117 -15.65 -9.82 -12.15
C GLU A 117 -14.85 -10.98 -11.54
N ILE A 118 -13.52 -10.84 -11.43
CA ILE A 118 -12.65 -11.83 -10.79
C ILE A 118 -13.00 -11.98 -9.30
N LEU A 119 -13.25 -10.88 -8.59
CA LEU A 119 -13.64 -10.93 -7.17
C LEU A 119 -14.98 -11.64 -6.94
N ASN A 120 -15.91 -11.55 -7.90
CA ASN A 120 -17.21 -12.20 -7.83
C ASN A 120 -17.15 -13.70 -8.16
N SER A 121 -16.00 -14.23 -8.61
CA SER A 121 -15.82 -15.66 -8.80
C SER A 121 -15.95 -16.42 -7.46
N PRO A 122 -16.59 -17.60 -7.43
CA PRO A 122 -16.76 -18.37 -6.19
C PRO A 122 -15.44 -18.72 -5.48
N SER A 123 -14.37 -18.87 -6.24
CA SER A 123 -13.02 -19.16 -5.73
C SER A 123 -12.41 -18.01 -4.93
N VAL A 124 -12.76 -16.76 -5.26
CA VAL A 124 -12.22 -15.56 -4.61
C VAL A 124 -13.18 -15.01 -3.57
N SER A 125 -14.48 -14.97 -3.86
CA SER A 125 -15.49 -14.38 -2.97
C SER A 125 -15.50 -15.02 -1.58
N ALA A 126 -15.32 -16.34 -1.49
CA ALA A 126 -15.22 -17.05 -0.21
C ALA A 126 -14.03 -16.61 0.67
N SER A 127 -12.93 -16.15 0.06
CA SER A 127 -11.76 -15.64 0.78
C SER A 127 -11.98 -14.23 1.34
N LEU A 128 -12.91 -13.46 0.75
CA LEU A 128 -13.23 -12.09 1.17
C LEU A 128 -14.08 -12.05 2.46
N GLU A 129 -14.65 -13.18 2.86
CA GLU A 129 -15.39 -13.28 4.12
C GLU A 129 -14.48 -12.95 5.31
N PRO A 130 -14.89 -12.07 6.24
CA PRO A 130 -14.02 -11.56 7.31
C PRO A 130 -13.35 -12.64 8.15
N LEU A 131 -14.10 -13.71 8.48
CA LEU A 131 -13.58 -14.82 9.27
C LEU A 131 -12.58 -15.68 8.48
N THR A 132 -12.79 -15.83 7.17
CA THR A 132 -11.86 -16.53 6.28
C THR A 132 -10.57 -15.74 6.14
N CYS A 133 -10.66 -14.44 5.84
CA CYS A 133 -9.51 -13.55 5.74
C CYS A 133 -8.77 -13.43 7.07
N GLN A 134 -9.48 -13.40 8.20
CA GLN A 134 -8.86 -13.40 9.52
C GLN A 134 -8.05 -14.68 9.78
N ARG A 135 -8.53 -15.83 9.30
CA ARG A 135 -7.83 -17.11 9.44
C ARG A 135 -6.59 -17.19 8.56
N ASP A 136 -6.68 -16.69 7.33
CA ASP A 136 -5.56 -16.69 6.38
C ASP A 136 -5.52 -15.39 5.53
N PRO A 137 -4.91 -14.32 6.06
CA PRO A 137 -4.79 -13.05 5.34
C PRO A 137 -3.85 -13.13 4.13
N ASP A 138 -2.87 -14.04 4.14
CA ASP A 138 -1.88 -14.18 3.07
C ASP A 138 -2.50 -14.86 1.83
N ASP A 139 -3.27 -15.94 2.04
CA ASP A 139 -4.04 -16.57 0.96
C ASP A 139 -5.07 -15.58 0.37
N THR A 140 -5.77 -14.84 1.23
CA THR A 140 -6.73 -13.82 0.76
C THR A 140 -6.02 -12.71 -0.03
N PHE A 141 -4.88 -12.22 0.44
CA PHE A 141 -4.09 -11.22 -0.29
C PHE A 141 -3.62 -11.75 -1.66
N LYS A 142 -3.19 -13.01 -1.73
CA LYS A 142 -2.79 -13.64 -3.00
C LYS A 142 -3.97 -13.79 -3.96
N ARG A 143 -5.13 -14.27 -3.51
CA ARG A 143 -6.29 -14.55 -4.36
C ARG A 143 -7.11 -13.33 -4.74
N ALA A 144 -7.19 -12.34 -3.85
CA ALA A 144 -8.03 -11.16 -4.06
C ALA A 144 -7.27 -9.91 -4.46
N VAL A 145 -5.94 -9.86 -4.24
CA VAL A 145 -5.11 -8.71 -4.63
C VAL A 145 -4.10 -9.11 -5.70
N LEU A 146 -3.17 -10.01 -5.42
CA LEU A 146 -2.06 -10.28 -6.35
C LEU A 146 -2.51 -10.97 -7.64
N GLY A 147 -3.22 -12.08 -7.53
CA GLY A 147 -3.73 -12.86 -8.67
C GLY A 147 -4.56 -11.99 -9.61
N PRO A 148 -5.62 -11.30 -9.12
CA PRO A 148 -6.44 -10.44 -9.96
C PRO A 148 -5.62 -9.33 -10.63
N LEU A 149 -4.70 -8.67 -9.92
CA LEU A 149 -3.88 -7.62 -10.54
C LEU A 149 -2.85 -8.17 -11.55
N LEU A 150 -2.45 -9.44 -11.45
CA LEU A 150 -1.61 -10.10 -12.46
C LEU A 150 -2.39 -10.52 -13.70
N ASP A 151 -3.65 -10.94 -13.53
CA ASP A 151 -4.51 -11.41 -14.62
C ASP A 151 -5.09 -10.26 -15.45
N LEU A 152 -5.13 -9.05 -14.90
CA LEU A 152 -5.63 -7.86 -15.59
C LEU A 152 -4.64 -7.35 -16.64
N PRO A 153 -5.16 -6.78 -17.76
CA PRO A 153 -4.30 -6.07 -18.69
C PRO A 153 -3.60 -4.90 -17.99
N PRO A 154 -2.31 -4.65 -18.28
CA PRO A 154 -1.58 -3.55 -17.66
C PRO A 154 -2.24 -2.21 -18.01
N PRO A 155 -2.40 -1.29 -17.04
CA PRO A 155 -2.87 0.06 -17.31
C PRO A 155 -1.90 0.84 -18.21
N THR A 156 -2.36 1.93 -18.83
CA THR A 156 -1.56 2.79 -19.73
C THR A 156 -0.39 3.50 -19.03
N GLN A 157 -0.46 3.58 -17.70
CA GLN A 157 0.57 4.18 -16.86
C GLN A 157 0.78 3.29 -15.65
N THR A 158 2.01 3.28 -15.11
CA THR A 158 2.26 2.57 -13.85
C THR A 158 1.48 3.23 -12.71
N LEU A 159 0.91 2.41 -11.84
CA LEU A 159 0.09 2.84 -10.71
C LEU A 159 0.82 2.55 -9.40
N MET A 160 0.30 3.05 -8.28
CA MET A 160 0.90 2.80 -6.97
C MET A 160 -0.12 2.41 -5.90
N VAL A 161 0.35 1.61 -4.94
CA VAL A 161 -0.29 1.43 -3.64
C VAL A 161 0.60 2.07 -2.58
N LEU A 162 0.02 2.91 -1.73
CA LEU A 162 0.75 3.62 -0.69
C LEU A 162 0.43 3.07 0.70
N VAL A 163 1.45 2.73 1.49
CA VAL A 163 1.28 2.32 2.89
C VAL A 163 2.16 3.18 3.81
N ASP A 164 1.54 4.08 4.56
CA ASP A 164 2.24 4.96 5.49
C ASP A 164 2.48 4.27 6.84
N SER A 165 3.66 4.52 7.41
CA SER A 165 4.03 4.13 8.78
C SER A 165 4.00 2.62 9.03
N LEU A 166 4.57 1.83 8.11
CA LEU A 166 4.66 0.36 8.20
C LEU A 166 5.38 -0.16 9.46
N ASP A 167 6.15 0.68 10.13
CA ASP A 167 6.80 0.33 11.40
C ASP A 167 5.84 0.36 12.61
N VAL A 168 4.64 0.92 12.46
CA VAL A 168 3.62 0.93 13.52
C VAL A 168 3.02 -0.47 13.66
N GLY A 169 3.12 -1.05 14.85
CA GLY A 169 2.73 -2.44 15.12
C GLY A 169 3.85 -3.46 14.91
N TYR A 170 4.99 -3.04 14.34
CA TYR A 170 6.18 -3.88 14.20
C TYR A 170 7.13 -3.65 15.38
N GLY A 171 7.15 -4.55 16.37
CA GLY A 171 8.16 -4.56 17.43
C GLY A 171 7.69 -4.34 18.88
N ALA A 172 6.55 -4.90 19.28
CA ALA A 172 6.22 -5.09 20.70
C ALA A 172 5.95 -6.59 20.97
N GLY A 173 7.02 -7.33 21.30
CA GLY A 173 6.93 -8.69 21.83
C GLY A 173 6.83 -9.80 20.80
N GLU A 174 7.81 -10.70 20.82
CA GLU A 174 7.54 -12.12 20.55
C GLU A 174 6.41 -12.54 21.51
N GLY A 175 5.21 -12.79 20.99
CA GLY A 175 4.03 -12.90 21.83
C GLY A 175 2.81 -13.41 21.08
N ASN A 176 2.86 -14.70 20.73
CA ASN A 176 1.73 -15.61 20.55
C ASN A 176 0.87 -15.50 19.27
N GLY A 177 1.11 -16.46 18.36
CA GLY A 177 0.12 -16.99 17.43
C GLY A 177 0.15 -16.43 16.00
N ASN A 178 0.77 -17.16 15.07
CA ASN A 178 0.52 -17.23 13.60
C ASN A 178 0.22 -15.96 12.77
N SER A 179 0.23 -14.76 13.33
CA SER A 179 -0.34 -13.56 12.73
C SER A 179 0.78 -12.66 12.24
N GLY A 180 1.04 -12.68 10.94
CA GLY A 180 2.01 -11.77 10.32
C GLY A 180 1.62 -10.30 10.48
N SER A 181 2.61 -9.41 10.44
CA SER A 181 2.41 -7.96 10.31
C SER A 181 2.18 -7.55 8.85
N ILE A 182 1.62 -6.35 8.62
CA ILE A 182 1.46 -5.77 7.27
C ILE A 182 2.82 -5.68 6.56
N ALA A 183 3.87 -5.28 7.27
CA ALA A 183 5.23 -5.23 6.73
C ALA A 183 5.72 -6.61 6.26
N GLN A 184 5.48 -7.69 7.03
CA GLN A 184 5.86 -9.05 6.66
C GLN A 184 5.08 -9.54 5.44
N LEU A 185 3.76 -9.33 5.40
CA LEU A 185 2.92 -9.71 4.27
C LEU A 185 3.41 -9.06 2.97
N LEU A 186 3.62 -7.74 3.00
CA LEU A 186 4.08 -6.99 1.83
C LEU A 186 5.49 -7.40 1.40
N ALA A 187 6.41 -7.56 2.35
CA ALA A 187 7.78 -7.97 2.04
C ALA A 187 7.87 -9.38 1.45
N ALA A 188 7.08 -10.33 1.97
CA ALA A 188 7.02 -11.70 1.47
C ALA A 188 6.48 -11.76 0.04
N ASN A 189 5.52 -10.90 -0.31
CA ASN A 189 4.81 -10.96 -1.58
C ASN A 189 5.24 -9.90 -2.61
N GLN A 190 6.20 -9.01 -2.29
CA GLN A 190 6.60 -7.91 -3.20
C GLN A 190 7.07 -8.38 -4.58
N HIS A 191 7.62 -9.59 -4.68
CA HIS A 191 8.12 -10.18 -5.92
C HIS A 191 7.00 -10.66 -6.85
N LEU A 192 5.77 -10.78 -6.35
CA LEU A 192 4.58 -11.18 -7.09
C LEU A 192 3.77 -9.97 -7.57
N LEU A 193 4.18 -8.73 -7.24
CA LEU A 193 3.49 -7.53 -7.69
C LEU A 193 3.67 -7.38 -9.21
N PRO A 194 2.62 -6.99 -9.94
CA PRO A 194 2.74 -6.77 -11.37
C PRO A 194 3.77 -5.68 -11.68
N SER A 195 4.43 -5.78 -12.82
CA SER A 195 5.50 -4.85 -13.22
C SER A 195 5.02 -3.40 -13.31
N TRP A 196 3.73 -3.18 -13.60
CA TRP A 196 3.09 -1.88 -13.68
C TRP A 196 2.71 -1.26 -12.33
N LEU A 197 2.88 -1.98 -11.20
CA LEU A 197 2.49 -1.50 -9.88
C LEU A 197 3.69 -1.22 -8.97
N LEU A 198 3.77 0.01 -8.43
CA LEU A 198 4.77 0.42 -7.46
C LEU A 198 4.20 0.39 -6.03
N LEU A 199 4.83 -0.37 -5.14
CA LEU A 199 4.52 -0.31 -3.70
C LEU A 199 5.32 0.83 -3.05
N VAL A 200 4.65 1.87 -2.56
CA VAL A 200 5.28 2.97 -1.82
C VAL A 200 5.02 2.78 -0.33
N CYS A 201 6.07 2.69 0.47
CA CYS A 201 5.95 2.52 1.90
C CYS A 201 6.69 3.61 2.67
N SER A 202 6.16 4.03 3.82
CA SER A 202 6.89 4.93 4.72
C SER A 202 7.27 4.21 6.01
N VAL A 203 8.50 4.43 6.49
CA VAL A 203 9.00 3.86 7.74
C VAL A 203 9.88 4.84 8.52
N ARG A 204 9.93 4.70 9.84
CA ARG A 204 10.92 5.38 10.67
C ARG A 204 12.33 4.84 10.43
N ARG A 205 13.30 5.73 10.25
CA ARG A 205 14.71 5.41 9.95
C ARG A 205 15.38 4.46 10.97
N HIS A 206 14.92 4.43 12.21
CA HIS A 206 15.49 3.56 13.25
C HIS A 206 14.99 2.11 13.19
N ASN A 207 13.91 1.82 12.46
CA ASN A 207 13.41 0.44 12.31
C ASN A 207 14.22 -0.29 11.22
N LYS A 208 15.41 -0.75 11.61
CA LYS A 208 16.33 -1.48 10.72
C LYS A 208 15.75 -2.81 10.25
N ALA A 209 14.85 -3.44 11.02
CA ALA A 209 14.27 -4.72 10.68
C ALA A 209 13.32 -4.59 9.48
N VAL A 210 12.35 -3.67 9.53
CA VAL A 210 11.46 -3.39 8.39
C VAL A 210 12.26 -2.87 7.20
N SER A 211 13.21 -1.97 7.42
CA SER A 211 14.05 -1.44 6.32
C SER A 211 14.82 -2.54 5.58
N LYS A 212 15.29 -3.58 6.29
CA LYS A 212 15.98 -4.73 5.70
C LYS A 212 15.07 -5.64 4.87
N MET A 213 13.78 -5.71 5.20
CA MET A 213 12.81 -6.52 4.45
C MET A 213 12.55 -5.99 3.04
N PHE A 214 12.68 -4.67 2.85
CA PHE A 214 12.45 -3.98 1.57
C PHE A 214 13.74 -3.57 0.86
N SER A 215 14.90 -3.64 1.53
CA SER A 215 16.19 -3.59 0.83
C SER A 215 16.41 -4.94 0.16
N GLY A 216 15.99 -5.07 -1.09
CA GLY A 216 16.18 -6.30 -1.86
C GLY A 216 17.61 -6.81 -1.73
N LYS A 217 17.78 -8.12 -1.50
CA LYS A 217 19.08 -8.76 -1.65
C LYS A 217 19.51 -8.53 -3.10
N LYS A 218 20.43 -7.59 -3.33
CA LYS A 218 21.17 -7.57 -4.59
C LYS A 218 21.83 -8.94 -4.69
N LYS A 219 21.33 -9.79 -5.58
CA LYS A 219 22.09 -10.96 -6.01
C LYS A 219 23.29 -10.37 -6.76
N GLU A 220 24.46 -10.46 -6.12
CA GLU A 220 25.74 -10.43 -6.85
C GLU A 220 25.80 -11.59 -7.84
#